data_AF-A0A087LQN9-F1
#
_entry.id   AF-A0A087LQN9-F1
#
_cell.length_a   1.000
_cell.length_b   1.000
_cell.length_c   1.000
_cell.angle_alpha   90.00
_cell.angle_beta   90.00
_cell.angle_gamma   90.00
#
_symmetry.space_group_name_H-M   'P 1'
#
loop_
_entity.id
_entity.type
_entity.pdbx_description
1 polymer ?
#
loop_
_entity_poly.entity_id
_entity_poly.type
_entity_poly.pdbx_seq_one_letter_code
_entity_poly.pdbx_strand_id
1 'polypeptide(L)' 'MRCDACSREYGEVPEYLRTSVFEAHHVVPVHLAGERKTRVEDLALLCASCHRLIHRVIAREKRWIGVSEFAAIIG' A
#
# COMPACT_ATOMS: atom_id res chain seq x y z
N MET A 1 -3.18 -12.89 5.07
CA MET A 1 -3.04 -11.43 4.83
C MET A 1 -1.95 -11.27 3.79
N ARG A 2 -2.23 -10.58 2.68
CA ARG A 2 -1.36 -10.55 1.50
C ARG A 2 -1.17 -9.10 1.05
N CYS A 3 0.04 -8.77 0.59
CA CYS A 3 0.35 -7.44 0.04
C CYS A 3 -0.30 -7.27 -1.34
N ASP A 4 -1.04 -6.19 -1.55
CA ASP A 4 -1.72 -5.89 -2.82
C ASP A 4 -0.76 -5.51 -3.96
N ALA A 5 0.51 -5.21 -3.63
CA ALA A 5 1.54 -4.91 -4.63
C ALA A 5 2.38 -6.15 -5.00
N CYS A 6 3.04 -6.79 -4.02
CA CYS A 6 4.01 -7.86 -4.29
C CYS A 6 3.49 -9.27 -4.00
N SER A 7 2.22 -9.42 -3.64
CA SER A 7 1.58 -10.70 -3.30
C SER A 7 2.24 -11.51 -2.18
N ARG A 8 3.20 -10.95 -1.43
CA ARG A 8 3.83 -11.64 -0.30
C ARG A 8 2.84 -11.84 0.85
N GLU A 9 2.92 -13.03 1.43
CA GLU A 9 2.25 -13.41 2.67
C GLU A 9 3.32 -13.68 3.74
N TYR A 10 2.98 -13.45 5.00
CA TYR A 10 3.80 -13.88 6.13
C TYR A 10 3.31 -15.22 6.66
N GLY A 11 4.24 -16.09 7.06
CA GLY A 11 3.94 -17.43 7.58
C GLY A 11 3.13 -17.42 8.88
N GLU A 12 2.95 -18.61 9.45
CA GLU A 12 2.19 -18.80 10.68
C GLU A 12 2.94 -18.21 11.89
N VAL A 13 2.60 -16.96 12.20
CA VAL A 13 2.98 -16.23 13.41
C VAL A 13 1.71 -15.72 14.10
N PRO A 14 1.75 -15.42 15.41
CA PRO A 14 0.64 -14.77 16.10
C PRO A 14 0.04 -13.61 15.31
N GLU A 15 -1.28 -13.50 15.29
CA GLU A 15 -1.99 -12.56 14.42
C GLU A 15 -1.50 -11.11 14.57
N TYR A 16 -1.23 -10.66 15.79
CA TYR A 16 -0.74 -9.32 16.06
C TYR A 16 0.66 -9.04 15.47
N LEU A 17 1.50 -10.08 15.33
CA LEU A 17 2.78 -9.98 14.62
C LEU A 17 2.59 -10.04 13.12
N ARG A 18 1.63 -10.83 12.65
CA ARG A 18 1.33 -10.94 11.22
C ARG A 18 0.71 -9.65 10.69
N THR A 19 -0.13 -8.97 11.47
CA THR A 19 -0.78 -7.72 11.04
C THR A 19 0.17 -6.52 11.11
N SER A 20 1.17 -6.54 11.99
CA SER A 20 2.13 -5.44 12.17
C SER A 20 3.06 -5.22 10.97
N VAL A 21 3.18 -6.19 10.07
CA VAL A 21 3.98 -6.06 8.84
C VAL A 21 3.25 -5.35 7.71
N PHE A 22 1.93 -5.12 7.86
CA PHE A 22 1.07 -4.52 6.85
C PHE A 22 0.58 -3.13 7.27
N GLU A 23 0.44 -2.25 6.29
CA GLU A 23 0.08 -0.86 6.44
C GLU A 23 -1.03 -0.53 5.44
N ALA A 24 -2.03 0.25 5.89
CA ALA A 24 -3.07 0.75 5.01
C ALA A 24 -2.53 1.91 4.17
N HIS A 25 -2.71 1.82 2.86
CA HIS A 25 -2.31 2.83 1.89
C HIS A 25 -3.53 3.37 1.16
N HIS A 26 -3.71 4.69 1.11
CA HIS A 26 -4.83 5.27 0.38
C HIS A 26 -4.60 5.16 -1.13
N VAL A 27 -5.54 4.57 -1.88
CA VAL A 27 -5.41 4.41 -3.34
C VAL A 27 -5.52 5.75 -4.09
N VAL A 28 -6.27 6.69 -3.51
CA VAL A 28 -6.30 8.11 -3.90
C VAL A 28 -5.70 8.93 -2.76
N PRO A 29 -4.73 9.84 -3.02
CA PRO A 29 -4.15 10.65 -1.96
C PRO A 29 -5.20 11.46 -1.21
N VAL A 30 -5.12 11.49 0.12
CA VAL A 30 -6.09 12.20 0.98
C VAL A 30 -6.23 13.67 0.57
N HIS A 31 -5.12 14.33 0.21
CA HIS A 31 -5.13 15.74 -0.21
C HIS A 31 -5.84 15.99 -1.56
N LEU A 32 -6.04 14.95 -2.39
CA LEU A 32 -6.80 15.02 -3.63
C LEU A 32 -8.24 14.53 -3.48
N ALA A 33 -8.53 13.74 -2.44
CA ALA A 33 -9.81 13.09 -2.22
C ALA A 33 -10.90 14.03 -1.65
N GLY A 34 -10.51 15.20 -1.13
CA GLY A 34 -11.41 16.10 -0.40
C GLY A 34 -11.90 15.50 0.93
N GLU A 35 -12.82 16.21 1.60
CA GLU A 35 -13.45 15.69 2.81
C GLU A 35 -14.44 14.58 2.48
N ARG A 36 -14.15 13.36 2.95
CA ARG A 36 -15.06 12.21 2.82
C ARG A 36 -14.82 11.20 3.93
N LYS A 37 -15.79 10.32 4.13
CA LYS A 37 -15.59 9.12 4.95
C LYS A 37 -14.72 8.12 4.20
N THR A 38 -13.61 7.71 4.80
CA THR A 38 -12.78 6.61 4.30
C THR A 38 -13.53 5.30 4.38
N ARG A 39 -13.51 4.53 3.30
CA ARG A 39 -14.01 3.16 3.19
C ARG A 39 -12.86 2.18 2.96
N VAL A 40 -13.11 0.89 3.19
CA VAL A 40 -12.10 -0.15 2.93
C VAL A 40 -11.69 -0.17 1.46
N GLU A 41 -12.63 0.06 0.53
CA GLU A 41 -12.36 0.18 -0.92
C GLU A 41 -11.44 1.35 -1.30
N ASP A 42 -11.20 2.28 -0.38
CA ASP A 42 -10.31 3.43 -0.57
C ASP A 42 -8.86 3.11 -0.18
N LEU A 43 -8.62 1.92 0.35
CA LEU A 43 -7.36 1.49 0.92
C LEU A 43 -6.84 0.25 0.18
N ALA A 44 -5.53 0.20 0.01
CA ALA A 44 -4.79 -1.00 -0.34
C ALA A 44 -3.97 -1.45 0.87
N LEU A 45 -3.78 -2.74 1.01
CA LEU A 45 -2.97 -3.34 2.06
C LEU A 45 -1.56 -3.61 1.53
N LEU A 46 -0.58 -2.85 2.00
CA LEU A 46 0.81 -2.99 1.57
C LEU A 46 1.66 -3.53 2.72
N CYS A 47 2.67 -4.35 2.42
CA CYS A 47 3.71 -4.60 3.42
C CYS A 47 4.55 -3.32 3.63
N ALA A 48 5.14 -3.15 4.81
CA ALA A 48 5.95 -1.97 5.15
C ALA A 48 7.03 -1.64 4.11
N SER A 49 7.65 -2.65 3.48
CA SER A 49 8.62 -2.46 2.40
C SER A 49 7.99 -1.87 1.13
N CYS A 50 6.88 -2.43 0.67
CA CYS A 50 6.18 -1.93 -0.52
C CYS A 50 5.60 -0.53 -0.29
N HIS A 51 5.07 -0.25 0.90
CA HIS A 51 4.54 1.07 1.23
C HIS A 51 5.65 2.15 1.21
N ARG A 52 6.83 1.85 1.75
CA ARG A 52 7.98 2.75 1.68
C ARG A 52 8.48 2.95 0.24
N LEU A 53 8.51 1.88 -0.56
CA LEU A 53 8.98 1.92 -1.95
C LEU A 53 8.03 2.72 -2.86
N ILE A 54 6.71 2.54 -2.76
CA ILE A 54 5.75 3.28 -3.61
C ILE A 54 5.85 4.78 -3.35
N HIS A 55 5.95 5.22 -2.08
CA HIS A 55 6.16 6.63 -1.75
C HIS A 55 7.50 7.16 -2.27
N ARG A 56 8.54 6.31 -2.29
CA ARG A 56 9.83 6.68 -2.88
C ARG A 56 9.73 6.87 -4.39
N VAL A 57 8.97 6.03 -5.09
CA VAL A 57 8.72 6.16 -6.52
C VAL A 57 7.88 7.42 -6.80
N ILE A 58 6.79 7.65 -6.06
CA ILE A 58 5.96 8.88 -6.15
C ILE A 58 6.83 10.14 -6.01
N ALA A 59 7.70 10.18 -4.99
CA ALA A 59 8.59 11.31 -4.76
C ALA A 59 9.62 11.52 -5.88
N ARG A 60 10.12 10.43 -6.47
CA ARG A 60 11.09 10.48 -7.58
C ARG A 60 10.44 10.95 -8.88
N GLU A 61 9.29 10.39 -9.21
CA GLU A 61 8.55 10.67 -10.46
C GLU A 61 7.74 11.98 -10.38
N LYS A 62 7.62 12.57 -9.19
CA LYS A 62 6.84 13.80 -8.93
C LYS A 62 5.39 13.69 -9.40
N ARG A 63 4.82 12.50 -9.35
CA ARG A 63 3.41 12.21 -9.67
C ARG A 63 2.90 11.06 -8.83
N TRP A 64 1.59 10.97 -8.69
CA TRP A 64 0.98 9.82 -8.03
C TRP A 64 1.18 8.54 -8.86
N ILE A 65 1.42 7.44 -8.17
CA ILE A 65 1.63 6.10 -8.73
C ILE A 65 0.61 5.21 -8.06
N GLY A 66 -0.27 4.59 -8.84
CA GLY A 66 -1.26 3.65 -8.32
C GLY A 66 -0.63 2.32 -7.90
N VAL A 67 -1.30 1.55 -7.05
CA VAL A 67 -0.78 0.25 -6.57
C VAL A 67 -0.53 -0.73 -7.72
N SER A 68 -1.45 -0.81 -8.70
CA SER A 68 -1.28 -1.68 -9.88
C SER A 68 -0.11 -1.25 -10.76
N GLU A 69 0.10 0.07 -10.90
CA GLU A 69 1.25 0.60 -11.62
C GLU A 69 2.56 0.30 -10.87
N PHE A 70 2.57 0.49 -9.55
CA PHE A 70 3.70 0.17 -8.71
C PHE A 70 4.05 -1.33 -8.74
N ALA A 71 3.05 -2.22 -8.73
CA ALA A 71 3.25 -3.65 -8.90
C ALA A 71 3.97 -3.96 -10.23
N ALA A 72 3.56 -3.33 -11.33
CA ALA A 72 4.23 -3.48 -12.62
C ALA A 72 5.70 -2.98 -12.62
N ILE A 73 6.05 -2.03 -11.75
CA ILE A 73 7.43 -1.51 -11.61
C ILE A 73 8.33 -2.50 -10.86
N ILE A 74 7.80 -3.20 -9.84
CA ILE A 74 8.62 -4.04 -8.95
C ILE A 74 8.69 -5.53 -9.35
N GLY A 75 7.88 -5.95 -10.31
CA GLY A 75 7.77 -7.34 -10.76
C GLY A 75 7.03 -8.24 -9.79
#